data_AF-A0A5C9B3G0-F1
#
_entry.id   AF-A0A5C9B3G0-F1
#
_cell.length_a   1.000
_cell.length_b   1.000
_cell.length_c   1.000
_cell.angle_alpha   90.00
_cell.angle_beta   90.00
_cell.angle_gamma   90.00
#
_symmetry.space_group_name_H-M   'P 1'
#
loop_
_entity.id
_entity.type
_entity.pdbx_description
1 polymer ?
#
loop_
_entity_poly.entity_id
_entity_poly.type
_entity_poly.pdbx_seq_one_letter_code
_entity_poly.pdbx_strand_id
1 'polypeptide(L)'
;MPCTQQVLVENGTQTNGKRTWFDFLPIHTMLTDEVFETIRKAGQRPHYAYALGNERLSCVFCIMASKNDLGVGACHRPELLNDYEAIERKTGYTMHMSRVPLRELSEQGNPRRAA
;
A
#
# COMPACT_ATOMS: atom_id res chain seq x y z
N MET A 1 4.71 -24.57 -13.47
CA MET A 1 3.40 -24.57 -14.15
C MET A 1 2.62 -23.37 -13.60
N PRO A 2 2.42 -22.28 -14.34
CA PRO A 2 1.51 -21.25 -13.86
C PRO A 2 0.08 -21.80 -13.97
N CYS A 3 -0.59 -21.88 -12.82
CA CYS A 3 -1.99 -22.20 -12.72
C CYS A 3 -2.79 -21.08 -13.39
N THR A 4 -3.49 -21.38 -14.48
CA THR A 4 -4.38 -20.44 -15.18
C THR A 4 -5.59 -20.18 -14.29
N GLN A 5 -5.46 -19.28 -13.31
CA GLN A 5 -6.60 -18.86 -12.50
C GLN A 5 -7.59 -18.15 -13.44
N GLN A 6 -8.81 -18.68 -13.52
CA GLN A 6 -9.89 -18.06 -14.29
C GLN A 6 -10.15 -16.65 -13.72
N VAL A 7 -10.26 -15.67 -14.62
CA VAL A 7 -10.33 -14.25 -14.25
C VAL A 7 -11.61 -13.90 -13.50
N LEU A 8 -12.71 -14.62 -13.76
CA LEU A 8 -14.00 -14.49 -13.08
C LEU A 8 -14.47 -15.88 -12.63
N VAL A 9 -14.65 -16.08 -11.32
CA VAL A 9 -15.05 -17.39 -10.74
C VAL A 9 -16.14 -17.17 -9.68
N GLU A 10 -17.18 -18.02 -9.65
CA GLU A 10 -18.14 -17.99 -8.55
C GLU A 10 -17.49 -18.51 -7.25
N ASN A 11 -17.56 -17.71 -6.19
CA ASN A 11 -17.02 -18.06 -4.88
C ASN A 11 -18.04 -18.90 -4.09
N GLY A 12 -17.86 -20.22 -4.09
CA GLY A 12 -18.75 -21.14 -3.38
C GLY A 12 -18.78 -20.98 -1.86
N THR A 13 -17.73 -20.39 -1.25
CA THR A 13 -17.69 -20.18 0.21
C THR A 13 -18.44 -18.92 0.66
N GLN A 14 -18.52 -17.91 -0.21
CA GLN A 14 -19.17 -16.63 0.07
C GLN A 14 -20.59 -16.55 -0.50
N THR A 15 -20.90 -17.41 -1.48
CA THR A 15 -22.22 -17.57 -2.07
C THR A 15 -23.16 -18.34 -1.14
N ASN A 16 -24.42 -17.94 -1.12
CA ASN A 16 -25.49 -18.63 -0.41
C ASN A 16 -26.83 -18.45 -1.16
N GLY A 17 -27.91 -19.05 -0.66
CA GLY A 17 -29.22 -19.00 -1.32
C GLY A 17 -29.86 -17.61 -1.48
N LYS A 18 -29.26 -16.55 -0.91
CA LYS A 18 -29.71 -15.15 -1.06
C LYS A 18 -28.72 -14.25 -1.80
N ARG A 19 -27.46 -14.68 -1.95
CA ARG A 19 -26.38 -13.85 -2.52
C ARG A 19 -25.42 -14.73 -3.29
N THR A 20 -25.21 -14.38 -4.56
CA THR A 20 -24.13 -14.94 -5.39
C THR A 20 -22.92 -14.02 -5.32
N TRP A 21 -21.74 -14.61 -5.12
CA TRP A 21 -20.47 -13.90 -5.02
C TRP A 21 -19.55 -14.37 -6.15
N PHE A 22 -18.93 -13.43 -6.86
CA PHE A 22 -17.94 -13.72 -7.89
C PHE A 22 -16.61 -13.06 -7.53
N ASP A 23 -15.53 -13.83 -7.63
CA ASP A 23 -14.17 -13.33 -7.56
C ASP A 23 -13.72 -12.92 -8.96
N PHE A 24 -13.43 -11.62 -9.13
CA PHE A 24 -12.85 -11.07 -10.36
C PHE A 24 -11.47 -10.50 -10.05
N LEU A 25 -10.42 -11.27 -10.33
CA LEU A 25 -9.04 -10.96 -9.93
C LEU A 25 -8.09 -10.87 -11.15
N PRO A 26 -8.37 -10.03 -12.15
CA PRO A 26 -7.65 -10.01 -13.44
C PRO A 26 -6.17 -9.65 -13.33
N ILE A 27 -5.77 -8.94 -12.27
CA ILE A 27 -4.39 -8.45 -12.11
C ILE A 27 -3.53 -9.32 -11.18
N HIS A 28 -4.11 -10.37 -10.58
CA HIS A 28 -3.41 -11.17 -9.57
C HIS A 28 -2.25 -12.01 -10.13
N THR A 29 -2.24 -12.25 -11.45
CA THR A 29 -1.16 -12.95 -12.16
C THR A 29 -0.19 -12.00 -12.87
N MET A 30 -0.42 -10.69 -12.78
CA MET A 30 0.39 -9.68 -13.44
C MET A 30 1.54 -9.24 -12.53
N LEU A 31 2.67 -8.92 -13.15
CA LEU A 31 3.74 -8.16 -12.51
C LEU A 31 3.30 -6.71 -12.29
N THR A 32 3.92 -6.03 -11.31
CA THR A 32 3.65 -4.62 -11.00
C THR A 32 3.77 -3.73 -12.24
N ASP A 33 4.80 -3.92 -13.07
CA ASP A 33 5.02 -3.14 -14.29
C ASP A 33 3.92 -3.39 -15.35
N GLU A 34 3.42 -4.63 -15.43
CA GLU A 34 2.33 -4.97 -16.34
C GLU A 34 1.02 -4.30 -15.92
N VAL A 35 0.79 -4.16 -14.60
CA VAL A 35 -0.37 -3.44 -14.06
C VAL A 35 -0.30 -1.96 -14.43
N PHE A 36 0.85 -1.32 -14.21
CA PHE A 36 1.04 0.09 -14.56
C PHE A 36 0.96 0.34 -16.07
N GLU A 37 1.50 -0.58 -16.88
CA GLU A 37 1.38 -0.52 -18.33
C GLU A 37 -0.08 -0.67 -18.80
N THR A 38 -0.87 -1.51 -18.12
CA THR A 38 -2.30 -1.67 -18.39
C THR A 38 -3.08 -0.39 -18.10
N ILE A 39 -2.79 0.28 -16.97
CA ILE A 39 -3.35 1.60 -16.62
C ILE A 39 -3.01 2.62 -17.71
N ARG A 40 -1.75 2.64 -18.17
CA ARG A 40 -1.29 3.56 -19.23
C ARG A 40 -1.98 3.29 -20.56
N LYS A 41 -2.10 2.03 -20.98
CA LYS A 41 -2.81 1.62 -22.22
C LYS A 41 -4.29 1.99 -22.19
N ALA A 42 -4.91 1.99 -21.02
CA ALA A 42 -6.28 2.45 -20.81
C ALA A 42 -6.42 3.99 -20.83
N GLY A 43 -5.33 4.74 -21.05
CA GLY A 43 -5.33 6.21 -21.04
C GLY A 43 -5.45 6.82 -19.63
N GLN A 44 -5.24 6.01 -18.59
CA GLN A 44 -5.32 6.45 -17.20
C GLN A 44 -3.93 6.78 -16.62
N ARG A 45 -3.92 7.46 -15.48
CA ARG A 45 -2.70 7.77 -14.72
C ARG A 45 -2.79 7.16 -13.33
N PRO A 46 -1.74 6.48 -12.84
CA PRO A 46 -1.69 6.02 -11.46
C PRO A 46 -1.76 7.19 -10.47
N HIS A 47 -2.13 6.89 -9.23
CA HIS A 47 -2.09 7.88 -8.16
C HIS A 47 -0.65 8.39 -7.96
N TYR A 48 -0.48 9.71 -7.73
CA TYR A 48 0.83 10.36 -7.68
C TYR A 48 1.78 9.78 -6.62
N ALA A 49 1.24 9.20 -5.53
CA ALA A 49 2.03 8.56 -4.49
C ALA A 49 2.97 7.47 -5.03
N TYR A 50 2.56 6.72 -6.06
CA TYR A 50 3.44 5.73 -6.70
C TYR A 50 4.64 6.40 -7.38
N ALA A 51 4.45 7.57 -7.98
CA ALA A 51 5.54 8.35 -8.56
C ALA A 51 6.47 8.98 -7.51
N LEU A 52 6.01 9.11 -6.26
CA LEU A 52 6.86 9.51 -5.13
C LEU A 52 7.68 8.34 -4.56
N GLY A 53 7.41 7.10 -5.01
CA GLY A 53 8.12 5.91 -4.56
C GLY A 53 7.35 5.02 -3.60
N ASN A 54 6.06 5.26 -3.36
CA ASN A 54 5.26 4.34 -2.56
C ASN A 54 5.06 3.00 -3.27
N GLU A 55 5.15 1.90 -2.53
CA GLU A 55 4.81 0.55 -2.98
C GLU A 55 3.28 0.33 -2.96
N ARG A 56 2.56 1.02 -2.05
CA ARG A 56 1.10 0.98 -1.98
C ARG A 56 0.46 2.33 -1.66
N LEU A 57 -0.81 2.50 -2.06
CA LEU A 57 -1.62 3.65 -1.70
C LEU A 57 -2.38 3.44 -0.38
N SER A 58 -2.08 4.25 0.64
CA SER A 58 -2.76 4.30 1.94
C SER A 58 -2.68 5.71 2.54
N CYS A 59 -3.10 5.86 3.80
CA CYS A 59 -2.67 6.97 4.66
C CYS A 59 -1.16 7.18 4.57
N VAL A 60 -0.71 8.44 4.68
CA VAL A 60 0.70 8.83 4.65
C VAL A 60 1.53 8.01 5.63
N PHE A 61 1.04 7.86 6.86
CA PHE A 61 1.58 6.94 7.86
C PHE A 61 0.53 5.88 8.19
N CYS A 62 0.55 4.77 7.44
CA CYS A 62 -0.33 3.64 7.69
C CYS A 62 0.31 2.69 8.72
N ILE A 63 -0.51 2.15 9.63
CA ILE A 63 -0.11 1.11 10.59
C ILE A 63 0.42 -0.17 9.94
N MET A 64 0.14 -0.37 8.64
CA MET A 64 0.57 -1.50 7.82
C MET A 64 1.53 -1.08 6.68
N ALA A 65 2.03 0.15 6.68
CA ALA A 65 2.95 0.60 5.64
C ALA A 65 4.30 -0.14 5.72
N SER A 66 4.94 -0.34 4.56
CA SER A 66 6.34 -0.75 4.54
C SER A 66 7.22 0.39 5.05
N LYS A 67 8.44 0.05 5.51
CA LYS A 67 9.41 1.07 5.94
C LYS A 67 9.73 2.07 4.82
N ASN A 68 9.75 1.61 3.57
CA ASN A 68 9.89 2.48 2.40
C ASN A 68 8.79 3.53 2.35
N ASP A 69 7.52 3.11 2.41
CA ASP A 69 6.38 4.01 2.33
C ASP A 69 6.33 5.01 3.49
N LEU A 70 6.73 4.57 4.69
CA LEU A 70 6.91 5.47 5.84
C LEU A 70 8.02 6.51 5.58
N GLY A 71 9.14 6.10 4.98
CA GLY A 71 10.22 7.00 4.60
C GLY A 71 9.82 8.01 3.51
N VAL A 72 9.08 7.57 2.50
CA VAL A 72 8.51 8.47 1.47
C VAL A 72 7.53 9.46 2.12
N GLY A 73 6.65 8.98 3.00
CA GLY A 73 5.74 9.81 3.79
C GLY A 73 6.47 10.86 4.62
N ALA A 74 7.53 10.46 5.33
CA ALA A 74 8.37 11.37 6.12
C ALA A 74 9.07 12.43 5.26
N CYS A 75 9.57 12.05 4.08
CA CYS A 75 10.24 12.97 3.17
C CYS A 75 9.28 14.04 2.61
N HIS A 76 8.07 13.64 2.20
CA HIS A 76 7.11 14.55 1.57
C HIS A 76 6.13 15.23 2.54
N ARG A 77 6.00 14.74 3.78
CA ARG A 77 5.12 15.29 4.82
C ARG A 77 5.84 15.35 6.19
N PRO A 78 6.95 16.10 6.31
CA PRO A 78 7.72 16.17 7.55
C PRO A 78 6.94 16.79 8.72
N GLU A 79 6.05 17.74 8.46
CA GLU A 79 5.20 18.34 9.50
C GLU A 79 4.28 17.29 10.13
N LEU A 80 3.68 16.43 9.31
CA LEU A 80 2.83 15.34 9.79
C LEU A 80 3.63 14.33 10.62
N LEU A 81 4.88 14.05 10.23
CA LEU A 81 5.74 13.16 11.03
C LEU A 81 5.95 13.73 12.44
N ASN A 82 6.18 15.04 12.54
CA ASN A 82 6.37 15.72 13.81
C ASN A 82 5.09 15.67 14.68
N ASP A 83 3.90 15.80 14.08
CA ASP A 83 2.63 15.68 14.79
C ASP A 83 2.44 14.27 15.38
N TYR A 84 2.74 13.22 14.58
CA TYR A 84 2.69 11.85 15.07
C TYR A 84 3.69 11.63 16.21
N GLU A 85 4.94 12.07 16.06
CA GLU A 85 5.96 11.94 17.11
C GLU A 85 5.54 12.66 18.40
N ALA A 86 4.91 13.83 18.30
CA ALA A 86 4.39 14.55 19.46
C ALA A 86 3.29 13.75 20.17
N ILE A 87 2.40 13.09 19.43
CA ILE A 87 1.37 12.20 19.97
C ILE A 87 1.99 10.96 20.61
N GLU A 88 2.98 10.33 19.96
CA GLU A 88 3.67 9.15 20.52
C GLU A 88 4.35 9.50 21.85
N ARG A 89 5.04 10.64 21.93
CA ARG A 89 5.66 11.13 23.17
C ARG A 89 4.64 11.49 24.25
N LYS A 90 3.52 12.11 23.88
CA LYS A 90 2.47 12.50 24.83
C LYS A 90 1.76 11.29 25.44
N THR A 91 1.54 10.25 24.65
CA THR A 91 0.71 9.10 25.04
C THR A 91 1.52 7.91 25.53
N GLY A 92 2.80 7.82 25.15
CA GLY A 92 3.64 6.64 25.37
C GLY A 92 3.31 5.46 24.45
N TYR A 93 2.38 5.63 23.50
CA TYR A 93 2.01 4.61 22.52
C TYR A 93 2.57 4.98 21.15
N THR A 94 3.06 3.99 20.42
CA THR A 94 3.49 4.16 19.02
C THR A 94 2.34 3.90 18.05
N MET A 95 2.38 4.54 16.89
CA MET A 95 1.43 4.30 15.81
C MET A 95 1.57 2.89 15.23
N HIS A 96 2.81 2.43 15.03
CA HIS A 96 3.07 1.17 14.36
C HIS A 96 2.97 -0.05 15.30
N MET A 97 2.48 -1.18 14.78
CA MET A 97 2.24 -2.40 15.55
C MET A 97 3.50 -3.03 16.15
N SER A 98 4.67 -2.75 15.57
CA SER A 98 5.96 -3.23 16.08
C SER A 98 6.42 -2.54 17.37
N ARG A 99 5.70 -1.51 17.83
CA ARG A 99 6.08 -0.69 18.99
C ARG A 99 7.39 0.10 18.83
N VAL A 100 7.81 0.30 17.59
CA VAL A 100 8.96 1.15 17.24
C VAL A 100 8.41 2.55 16.90
N PRO A 101 9.03 3.64 17.40
CA PRO A 101 8.62 5.00 17.07
C PRO A 101 8.55 5.24 15.57
N LEU A 102 7.55 6.01 15.13
CA LEU A 102 7.33 6.27 13.71
C LEU A 102 8.53 6.94 13.04
N ARG A 103 9.21 7.87 13.74
CA ARG A 103 10.42 8.53 13.23
C ARG A 103 11.51 7.52 12.90
N GLU A 104 11.80 6.62 13.83
CA GLU A 104 12.83 5.59 13.65
C GLU A 104 12.48 4.65 12.49
N LEU A 105 11.21 4.22 12.39
CA LEU A 105 10.76 3.39 11.26
C LEU A 105 10.89 4.08 9.91
N SER A 106 10.61 5.38 9.86
CA SER A 106 10.69 6.18 8.63
C SER A 106 12.13 6.37 8.17
N GLU A 107 13.08 6.50 9.10
CA GLU A 107 14.52 6.59 8.81
C GLU A 107 15.11 5.29 8.29
N GLN A 108 14.52 4.14 8.64
CA GLN A 108 14.88 2.83 8.08
C GLN A 108 14.37 2.62 6.65
N GLY A 109 13.45 3.48 6.18
CA GLY A 109 13.01 3.51 4.79
C GLY A 109 14.10 4.02 3.86
N ASN A 110 14.20 3.43 2.67
CA ASN A 110 15.09 3.93 1.62
C ASN A 110 14.27 4.51 0.45
N PRO A 111 13.74 5.74 0.58
CA PRO A 111 12.90 6.36 -0.44
C PRO A 111 13.66 6.63 -1.76
N ARG A 112 14.98 6.41 -1.82
CA ARG A 112 15.83 6.68 -2.99
C ARG A 112 15.76 5.63 -4.10
N ARG A 113 14.84 4.65 -4.02
CA ARG A 113 14.66 3.63 -5.09
C ARG A 113 13.56 3.93 -6.10
N ALA A 114 12.88 5.08 -6.00
CA ALA A 114 12.03 5.55 -7.08
C ALA A 114 12.91 6.13 -8.21
N ALA A 115 13.37 5.26 -9.10
CA ALA A 115 13.93 5.61 -10.41
C ALA A 115 12.85 5.46 -11.48
#